data_AF-A0A950EHE0-F1
#
_entry.id   AF-A0A950EHE0-F1
#
_cell.length_a   1.000
_cell.length_b   1.000
_cell.length_c   1.000
_cell.angle_alpha   90.00
_cell.angle_beta   90.00
_cell.angle_gamma   90.00
#
_symmetry.space_group_name_H-M   'P 1'
#
loop_
_entity.id
_entity.type
_entity.pdbx_description
1 polymer ?
#
loop_
_entity_poly.entity_id
_entity_poly.type
_entity_poly.pdbx_seq_one_letter_code
_entity_poly.pdbx_strand_id
1 'polypeptide(L)'
;MRLPLQISFHNMAHDPEIESAIRANARWLESYYDRIISCRVVVDIPHQHHKERNLYQFRIDLKVPGGELVVKRGASEDREFQDLDLTI
;
A
#
# COMPACT_ATOMS: atom_id res chain seq x y z
N MET A 1 -5.03 -0.10 15.84
CA MET A 1 -5.83 -0.93 14.90
C MET A 1 -6.42 -2.11 15.65
N ARG A 2 -7.65 -2.51 15.33
CA ARG A 2 -8.28 -3.68 15.97
C ARG A 2 -7.97 -5.02 15.30
N LEU A 3 -7.72 -5.03 13.99
CA LEU A 3 -7.29 -6.22 13.23
C LEU A 3 -5.81 -6.09 12.87
N PRO A 4 -5.09 -7.22 12.77
CA PRO A 4 -3.70 -7.22 12.32
C PRO A 4 -3.59 -6.68 10.89
N LEU A 5 -2.52 -5.92 10.62
CA LEU A 5 -2.15 -5.46 9.29
C LEU A 5 -1.94 -6.68 8.37
N GLN A 6 -2.63 -6.68 7.22
CA GLN A 6 -2.50 -7.73 6.21
C GLN A 6 -1.70 -7.21 5.03
N ILE A 7 -0.60 -7.88 4.69
CA ILE A 7 0.26 -7.53 3.57
C ILE A 7 0.25 -8.71 2.59
N SER A 8 0.01 -8.44 1.31
CA SER A 8 0.00 -9.46 0.27
C SER A 8 0.78 -8.99 -0.94
N PHE A 9 1.73 -9.80 -1.38
CA PHE A 9 2.52 -9.57 -2.58
C PHE A 9 1.96 -10.46 -3.68
N HIS A 10 1.69 -9.88 -4.84
CA HIS A 10 1.12 -10.57 -5.97
C HIS A 10 2.00 -10.36 -7.20
N ASN A 11 2.29 -11.47 -7.90
CA ASN A 11 3.18 -11.50 -9.06
C ASN A 11 4.62 -10.99 -8.80
N MET A 12 5.06 -10.97 -7.53
CA MET A 12 6.42 -10.59 -7.14
C MET A 12 6.90 -11.38 -5.93
N ALA A 13 8.22 -11.42 -5.75
CA ALA A 13 8.82 -11.93 -4.52
C ALA A 13 8.50 -11.00 -3.35
N HIS A 14 8.40 -11.57 -2.15
CA HIS A 14 8.30 -10.79 -0.91
C HIS A 14 9.54 -9.91 -0.78
N ASP A 15 9.31 -8.61 -0.58
CA ASP A 15 10.37 -7.64 -0.38
C ASP A 15 10.30 -7.10 1.07
N PRO A 16 11.35 -7.35 1.88
CA PRO A 16 11.35 -6.97 3.28
C PRO A 16 11.44 -5.45 3.49
N GLU A 17 11.99 -4.69 2.55
CA GLU A 17 12.04 -3.22 2.65
C GLU A 17 10.64 -2.64 2.46
N ILE A 18 9.91 -3.11 1.44
CA ILE A 18 8.51 -2.73 1.20
C ILE A 18 7.64 -3.13 2.39
N GLU A 19 7.80 -4.34 2.93
CA GLU A 19 7.06 -4.76 4.13
C GLU A 19 7.32 -3.81 5.32
N SER A 20 8.58 -3.46 5.56
CA SER A 20 8.97 -2.59 6.67
C SER A 20 8.39 -1.18 6.51
N ALA A 21 8.44 -0.63 5.30
CA ALA A 21 7.84 0.67 4.98
C ALA A 21 6.31 0.65 5.21
N ILE A 22 5.62 -0.40 4.74
CA ILE A 22 4.17 -0.55 4.97
C ILE A 22 3.86 -0.64 6.46
N ARG A 23 4.65 -1.39 7.23
CA ARG A 23 4.46 -1.54 8.67
C ARG A 23 4.69 -0.22 9.41
N ALA A 24 5.70 0.56 9.02
CA ALA A 24 5.95 1.87 9.59
C ALA A 24 4.78 2.84 9.34
N ASN A 25 4.27 2.88 8.10
CA ASN A 25 3.12 3.71 7.72
C ASN A 25 1.84 3.29 8.44
N ALA A 26 1.58 1.99 8.56
CA ALA A 26 0.46 1.46 9.34
C ALA A 26 0.54 1.90 10.81
N ARG A 27 1.73 1.87 11.41
CA ARG A 27 1.93 2.32 12.79
C ARG A 27 1.69 3.82 12.95
N TRP A 28 2.10 4.62 11.98
CA TRP A 28 1.83 6.06 11.95
C TRP A 28 0.32 6.34 11.84
N LEU A 29 -0.37 5.67 10.91
CA LEU A 29 -1.82 5.69 10.76
C LEU A 29 -2.56 5.32 12.06
N GLU A 30 -2.08 4.29 12.76
CA GLU A 30 -2.65 3.87 14.05
C GLU A 30 -2.49 4.95 15.12
N SER A 31 -1.34 5.62 15.16
CA SER A 31 -1.10 6.73 16.08
C SER A 31 -1.94 7.96 15.76
N TYR A 32 -2.27 8.19 14.48
CA TYR A 32 -3.11 9.31 14.05
C TYR A 32 -4.60 9.02 14.22
N TYR A 33 -5.03 7.79 13.94
CA TYR A 33 -6.42 7.35 14.01
C TYR A 33 -6.53 5.94 14.63
N ASP A 34 -6.74 5.89 15.95
CA ASP A 34 -6.83 4.62 16.69
C ASP A 34 -8.05 3.77 16.28
N ARG A 35 -9.07 4.40 15.70
CA ARG A 35 -10.33 3.75 15.29
C ARG A 35 -10.22 2.92 14.00
N ILE A 36 -9.04 2.74 13.41
CA ILE A 36 -8.87 1.85 12.25
C ILE A 36 -9.23 0.41 12.64
N ILE A 37 -10.20 -0.16 11.93
CA ILE A 37 -10.68 -1.53 12.12
C ILE A 37 -9.71 -2.50 11.45
N SER A 38 -9.37 -2.27 10.17
CA SER A 38 -8.49 -3.13 9.37
C SER A 38 -7.64 -2.30 8.42
N CYS A 39 -6.42 -2.77 8.15
CA CYS A 39 -5.57 -2.25 7.07
C CYS A 39 -5.07 -3.43 6.24
N ARG A 40 -5.36 -3.42 4.94
CA ARG A 40 -4.91 -4.42 3.99
C ARG A 40 -4.13 -3.75 2.89
N VAL A 41 -2.89 -4.18 2.68
CA VAL A 41 -2.02 -3.66 1.63
C VAL A 41 -1.71 -4.78 0.66
N VAL A 42 -1.99 -4.54 -0.62
CA VAL A 42 -1.69 -5.44 -1.71
C VAL A 42 -0.71 -4.75 -2.64
N VAL A 43 0.43 -5.39 -2.86
CA VAL A 43 1.45 -4.95 -3.82
C VAL A 43 1.40 -5.90 -4.99
N ASP A 44 1.17 -5.37 -6.18
CA ASP A 44 1.03 -6.13 -7.42
C ASP A 44 1.99 -5.58 -8.48
N ILE A 45 2.55 -6.47 -9.31
CA ILE A 45 3.30 -6.07 -10.51
C ILE A 45 2.54 -6.58 -11.74
N PRO A 46 1.86 -5.70 -12.50
CA PRO A 46 1.21 -6.11 -13.73
C PRO A 46 2.24 -6.60 -14.76
N HIS A 47 1.84 -7.61 -15.54
CA HIS A 47 2.70 -8.41 -16.44
C HIS A 47 3.76 -7.61 -17.23
N GLN A 48 4.97 -8.17 -17.25
CA GLN A 48 6.25 -7.62 -17.73
C GLN A 48 6.35 -7.37 -19.26
N HIS A 49 5.22 -7.32 -19.98
CA HIS A 49 5.20 -7.29 -21.44
C HIS A 49 5.07 -5.86 -21.97
N HIS A 50 6.05 -5.00 -21.67
CA HIS A 50 6.51 -3.93 -22.56
C HIS A 50 7.74 -3.28 -21.92
N LYS A 51 8.84 -3.24 -22.68
CA LYS A 51 10.08 -2.53 -22.32
C LYS A 51 9.73 -1.12 -21.79
N GLU A 52 10.30 -0.79 -20.63
CA GLU A 52 10.48 0.55 -20.02
C GLU A 52 9.62 0.96 -18.82
N ARG A 53 8.58 0.23 -18.38
CA ARG A 53 7.76 0.69 -17.24
C ARG A 53 7.21 -0.45 -16.38
N ASN A 54 8.09 -1.14 -15.66
CA ASN A 54 7.71 -2.15 -14.67
C ASN A 54 7.27 -1.43 -13.38
N LEU A 55 6.02 -0.98 -13.36
CA LEU A 55 5.55 -0.09 -12.32
C LEU A 55 4.74 -0.85 -11.27
N TYR A 56 5.16 -0.76 -10.01
CA TYR A 56 4.45 -1.33 -8.87
C TYR A 56 3.05 -0.73 -8.75
N GLN A 57 2.06 -1.60 -8.56
CA GLN A 57 0.70 -1.23 -8.24
C GLN A 57 0.45 -1.48 -6.75
N PHE A 58 0.17 -0.41 -6.02
CA PHE A 58 -0.17 -0.49 -4.61
C PHE A 58 -1.67 -0.30 -4.43
N ARG A 59 -2.30 -1.20 -3.67
CA ARG A 59 -3.68 -1.08 -3.23
C ARG A 59 -3.75 -1.16 -1.71
N ILE A 60 -4.20 -0.09 -1.09
CA ILE A 60 -4.37 0.03 0.36
C ILE A 60 -5.87 0.11 0.64
N ASP A 61 -6.35 -0.82 1.45
CA ASP A 61 -7.75 -0.97 1.83
C ASP A 61 -7.83 -0.77 3.36
N LEU A 62 -8.35 0.40 3.75
CA LEU A 62 -8.43 0.86 5.13
C LEU A 62 -9.90 0.86 5.54
N LYS A 63 -10.22 0.10 6.59
CA LYS A 63 -11.57 0.01 7.13
C LYS A 63 -11.67 0.79 8.42
N VAL A 64 -12.61 1.72 8.49
CA VAL A 64 -12.87 2.58 9.65
C VAL A 64 -14.34 2.46 10.07
N PRO A 65 -14.71 2.77 11.32
CA PRO A 65 -16.11 2.77 11.74
C PRO A 65 -16.86 3.85 10.96
N GLY A 66 -17.79 3.42 10.11
CA GLY A 66 -18.62 4.31 9.29
C GLY A 66 -18.16 4.48 7.84
N GLY A 67 -17.07 3.82 7.40
CA GLY A 67 -16.63 3.90 6.01
C GLY A 67 -15.47 2.97 5.66
N GLU A 68 -15.22 2.85 4.36
CA GLU A 68 -14.07 2.13 3.80
C GLU A 68 -13.31 3.10 2.88
N LEU A 69 -11.99 3.15 3.04
CA LEU A 69 -11.09 3.96 2.25
C LEU A 69 -10.22 3.03 1.41
N VAL A 70 -10.35 3.14 0.09
CA VAL A 70 -9.57 2.33 -0.85
C VAL A 70 -8.68 3.26 -1.65
N VAL A 71 -7.37 3.17 -1.42
CA VAL A 71 -6.36 3.89 -2.19
C VAL A 71 -5.76 2.93 -3.21
N LYS A 72 -5.86 3.28 -4.48
CA LYS A 72 -5.18 2.56 -5.57
C LYS A 72 -4.18 3.52 -6.18
N ARG A 73 -2.90 3.16 -6.15
CA ARG A 73 -1.85 3.89 -6.85
C ARG A 73 -1.25 2.94 -7.89
N GLY A 74 -1.66 3.15 -9.14
CA GLY A 74 -1.11 2.49 -10.31
C GLY A 74 -0.40 3.54 -11.16
N ALA A 75 0.65 3.16 -11.86
CA ALA A 75 1.59 4.14 -12.40
C ALA A 75 1.27 4.65 -13.81
N SER A 76 0.02 4.48 -14.25
CA SER A 76 -0.52 5.11 -15.45
C SER A 76 -1.01 6.54 -15.20
N GLU A 77 -1.09 6.98 -13.94
CA GLU A 77 -1.51 8.32 -13.55
C GLU A 77 -0.46 8.85 -12.58
N ASP A 78 0.08 10.04 -12.88
CA ASP A 78 1.19 10.70 -12.19
C ASP A 78 2.60 10.19 -12.53
N ARG A 79 3.12 10.76 -13.64
CA ARG A 79 4.53 11.14 -13.70
C ARG A 79 4.83 12.01 -12.47
N GLU A 80 6.05 11.85 -11.98
CA GLU A 80 6.65 12.63 -10.89
C GLU A 80 6.23 12.11 -9.52
N PHE A 81 7.02 11.19 -8.95
CA PHE A 81 7.73 11.43 -7.69
C PHE A 81 8.69 10.25 -7.43
N GLN A 82 10.00 10.58 -7.49
CA GLN A 82 10.98 9.98 -6.59
C GLN A 82 10.57 10.35 -5.16
N ASP A 83 10.91 9.49 -4.22
CA ASP A 83 10.62 9.60 -2.79
C ASP A 83 9.34 8.91 -2.33
N LEU A 84 9.56 7.80 -1.63
CA LEU A 84 8.56 6.93 -1.04
C LEU A 84 8.04 7.56 0.26
N ASP A 85 7.53 8.79 0.19
CA ASP A 85 6.83 9.42 1.31
C ASP A 85 5.34 9.05 1.21
N LEU A 86 4.96 7.97 1.87
CA LEU A 86 3.56 7.60 2.11
C LEU A 86 3.00 8.49 3.23
N THR A 87 2.97 9.82 3.03
CA THR A 87 2.10 10.69 3.83
C THR A 87 0.67 10.51 3.33
N ILE A 88 -0.23 10.14 4.25
CA ILE A 88 -1.68 10.08 4.05
C ILE A 88 -2.31 11.32 4.66
#